data_AF-A0A2N5E0Q3-F1
#
_entry.id   AF-A0A2N5E0Q3-F1
#
_cell.length_a   1.000
_cell.length_b   1.000
_cell.length_c   1.000
_cell.angle_alpha   90.00
_cell.angle_beta   90.00
_cell.angle_gamma   90.00
#
_symmetry.space_group_name_H-M   'P 1'
#
loop_
_entity.id
_entity.type
_entity.pdbx_description
1 polymer ?
#
loop_
_entity_poly.entity_id
_entity_poly.type
_entity_poly.pdbx_seq_one_letter_code
_entity_poly.pdbx_strand_id
1 'polypeptide(L)' 'MNTTNIYPVQSPQPLIRISKMLELLDCSRTTLYRWVQQGDFPQPLKRAGRTLGWQLSVYESWLQNS' A
#
# COMPACT_ATOMS: atom_id res chain seq x y z
N MET A 1 -35.37 -8.20 18.73
CA MET A 1 -34.05 -7.60 18.99
C MET A 1 -33.26 -7.74 17.70
N ASN A 2 -33.22 -6.70 16.88
CA ASN A 2 -32.71 -6.78 15.51
C ASN A 2 -31.24 -6.35 15.51
N THR A 3 -30.34 -7.31 15.38
CA THR A 3 -28.89 -7.07 15.23
C THR A 3 -28.64 -6.40 13.88
N THR A 4 -28.59 -5.07 13.90
CA THR A 4 -28.18 -4.28 12.73
C THR A 4 -26.72 -4.59 12.46
N ASN A 5 -26.48 -5.24 11.34
CA ASN A 5 -25.16 -5.61 10.86
C ASN A 5 -24.46 -4.32 10.38
N ILE A 6 -23.69 -3.68 11.28
CA ILE A 6 -22.88 -2.50 10.95
C ILE A 6 -21.61 -2.99 10.25
N TYR A 7 -21.74 -3.40 8.98
CA TYR A 7 -20.57 -3.50 8.12
C TYR A 7 -20.11 -2.07 7.82
N PRO A 8 -18.89 -1.65 8.21
CA PRO A 8 -18.38 -0.37 7.76
C PRO A 8 -18.31 -0.44 6.23
N VAL A 9 -19.07 0.44 5.57
CA VAL A 9 -19.02 0.62 4.11
C VAL A 9 -17.54 0.81 3.76
N GLN A 10 -16.95 -0.19 3.09
CA GLN A 10 -15.54 -0.17 2.68
C GLN A 10 -15.39 0.95 1.65
N SER A 11 -15.07 2.14 2.15
CA SER A 11 -14.75 3.28 1.31
C SER A 11 -13.52 2.91 0.47
N PRO A 12 -13.45 3.30 -0.81
CA PRO A 12 -12.32 2.99 -1.65
C PRO A 12 -11.05 3.60 -1.02
N GLN A 13 -10.20 2.74 -0.48
CA GLN A 13 -8.94 3.17 0.13
C GLN A 13 -8.06 3.78 -0.96
N PRO A 14 -7.56 5.02 -0.80
CA PRO A 14 -6.72 5.65 -1.79
C PRO A 14 -5.45 4.82 -2.02
N LEU A 15 -5.12 4.59 -3.29
CA LEU A 15 -4.03 3.74 -3.72
C LEU A 15 -2.93 4.56 -4.39
N ILE A 16 -1.72 4.44 -3.88
CA ILE A 16 -0.50 5.01 -4.46
C ILE A 16 0.03 4.02 -5.51
N ARG A 17 -0.06 4.40 -6.79
CA ARG A 17 0.55 3.62 -7.88
C ARG A 17 2.07 3.67 -7.81
N ILE A 18 2.71 2.68 -8.40
CA ILE A 18 4.18 2.54 -8.38
C ILE A 18 4.91 3.80 -8.88
N SER A 19 4.45 4.45 -9.96
CA SER A 19 5.09 5.69 -10.44
C SER A 19 5.12 6.76 -9.36
N LYS A 20 3.99 6.98 -8.68
CA LYS A 20 3.90 7.96 -7.60
C LYS A 20 4.72 7.55 -6.39
N MET A 21 4.77 6.26 -6.06
CA MET A 21 5.58 5.76 -4.95
C MET A 21 7.07 6.03 -5.17
N LEU A 22 7.56 5.87 -6.40
CA LEU A 22 8.95 6.14 -6.75
C LEU A 22 9.29 7.63 -6.60
N GLU A 23 8.37 8.52 -6.97
CA GLU A 23 8.53 9.97 -6.73
C GLU A 23 8.54 10.30 -5.23
N LEU A 24 7.66 9.68 -4.44
CA LEU A 24 7.56 9.93 -3.00
C LEU A 24 8.78 9.46 -2.21
N LEU A 25 9.40 8.36 -2.65
CA LEU A 25 10.56 7.76 -1.99
C LEU A 25 11.89 8.21 -2.60
N ASP A 26 11.87 9.02 -3.66
CA ASP A 26 13.02 9.42 -4.46
C ASP A 26 13.97 8.26 -4.77
N CYS A 27 13.40 7.16 -5.30
CA CYS A 27 14.17 5.93 -5.52
C CYS A 27 13.82 5.23 -6.83
N SER A 28 14.75 4.38 -7.28
CA SER A 28 14.52 3.55 -8.46
C SER A 28 13.55 2.42 -8.19
N ARG A 29 12.89 1.92 -9.25
CA ARG A 29 12.01 0.75 -9.17
C ARG A 29 12.72 -0.49 -8.60
N THR A 30 13.99 -0.68 -8.98
CA THR A 30 14.81 -1.79 -8.49
C THR A 30 15.07 -1.66 -7.00
N THR A 31 15.36 -0.46 -6.52
CA THR A 31 15.54 -0.17 -5.09
C THR A 31 14.28 -0.49 -4.31
N LEU A 32 13.12 0.03 -4.75
CA LEU A 32 11.83 -0.22 -4.13
C LEU A 32 11.52 -1.72 -4.06
N TYR A 33 11.67 -2.45 -5.17
CA TYR A 33 11.42 -3.89 -5.15
C TYR A 33 12.41 -4.66 -4.27
N ARG A 34 13.67 -4.24 -4.19
CA ARG A 34 14.63 -4.84 -3.28
C ARG A 34 14.18 -4.70 -1.83
N TRP A 35 13.78 -3.50 -1.40
CA TRP A 35 13.24 -3.27 -0.05
C TRP A 35 11.99 -4.10 0.23
N VAL A 36 11.08 -4.19 -0.74
CA VAL A 36 9.87 -5.04 -0.61
C VAL A 36 10.22 -6.52 -0.44
N GLN A 37 11.23 -7.02 -1.14
CA GLN A 37 11.68 -8.42 -1.01
C GLN A 37 12.43 -8.67 0.29
N GLN A 38 13.19 -7.68 0.76
CA GLN A 38 13.92 -7.76 2.04
C GLN A 38 13.00 -7.60 3.26
N GLY A 39 11.80 -7.03 3.07
CA GLY A 39 10.85 -6.74 4.15
C GLY A 39 11.01 -5.34 4.75
N ASP A 40 11.93 -4.53 4.22
CA ASP A 40 12.19 -3.15 4.66
C ASP A 40 11.09 -2.16 4.25
N PHE A 41 10.29 -2.54 3.25
CA PHE A 41 9.16 -1.74 2.76
C PHE A 41 7.89 -2.60 2.64
N PRO A 42 6.68 -2.04 2.86
CA PRO A 42 5.44 -2.80 2.81
C PRO A 42 5.21 -3.50 1.47
N GLN A 43 4.52 -4.64 1.50
CA GLN A 43 4.16 -5.38 0.29
C GLN A 43 3.08 -4.62 -0.51
N PRO A 44 3.19 -4.54 -1.85
CA PRO A 44 2.15 -3.96 -2.67
C PRO A 44 0.91 -4.84 -2.75
N LEU A 45 -0.23 -4.21 -2.99
CA LEU A 45 -1.43 -4.88 -3.44
C LEU A 45 -1.22 -5.39 -4.87
N LYS A 46 -1.44 -6.69 -5.08
CA LYS A 46 -1.33 -7.34 -6.40
C LYS A 46 -2.69 -7.87 -6.84
N ARG A 47 -2.99 -7.76 -8.13
CA ARG A 47 -4.16 -8.38 -8.76
C ARG A 47 -3.73 -9.09 -10.03
N ALA A 48 -4.05 -10.38 -10.13
CA ALA A 48 -3.64 -11.24 -11.25
C ALA A 48 -2.12 -11.15 -11.56
N GLY A 49 -1.29 -11.16 -10.51
CA GLY A 49 0.18 -11.08 -10.64
C GLY A 49 0.73 -9.68 -10.95
N ARG A 50 -0.11 -8.69 -11.22
CA ARG A 50 0.31 -7.30 -11.48
C ARG A 50 0.24 -6.46 -10.21
N THR A 51 1.26 -5.65 -9.97
CA THR A 51 1.25 -4.67 -8.87
C THR A 51 0.24 -3.57 -9.18
N LEU A 52 -0.75 -3.40 -8.31
CA LEU A 52 -1.70 -2.29 -8.37
C LEU A 52 -1.12 -1.03 -7.71
N GLY A 53 -0.43 -1.20 -6.58
CA GLY A 53 0.13 -0.11 -5.79
C GLY A 53 0.11 -0.43 -4.30
N TRP A 54 0.22 0.60 -3.48
CA TRP A 54 0.16 0.52 -2.02
C TRP A 54 -1.00 1.36 -1.51
N GLN A 55 -1.67 0.89 -0.46
CA GLN A 55 -2.65 1.72 0.22
C GLN A 55 -1.95 2.92 0.85
N LEU A 56 -2.57 4.10 0.77
CA LEU A 56 -2.05 5.32 1.40
C LEU A 56 -1.83 5.10 2.90
N SER A 57 -2.80 4.48 3.59
CA SER A 57 -2.70 4.18 5.02
C SER A 57 -1.48 3.33 5.37
N VAL A 58 -1.14 2.34 4.53
CA VAL A 58 0.03 1.48 4.73
C VAL A 58 1.33 2.28 4.59
N TYR A 59 1.39 3.18 3.62
CA TYR A 59 2.53 4.08 3.45
C TYR A 59 2.68 5.05 4.64
N GLU A 60 1.58 5.65 5.09
CA GLU A 60 1.57 6.53 6.26
C GLU A 60 1.99 5.79 7.54
N SER A 61 1.48 4.57 7.76
CA SER A 61 1.89 3.74 8.91
C SER A 61 3.37 3.36 8.83
N TRP A 62 3.91 3.11 7.64
CA TRP A 62 5.34 2.85 7.47
C TRP A 62 6.19 4.08 7.81
N LEU A 63 5.79 5.27 7.38
CA LEU A 63 6.47 6.52 7.74
C LEU A 63 6.48 6.79 9.26
N GLN A 64 5.42 6.36 9.97
CA GLN A 64 5.32 6.53 11.43
C GLN A 64 6.15 5.50 12.21
N ASN A 65 6.40 4.32 11.62
CA ASN A 65 7.11 3.21 12.26
C ASN A 65 8.60 3.14 11.86
N SER A 66 9.05 4.01 10.95
CA SER A 66 10.45 4.15 10.53
C SER A 66 11.19 5.17 11.39
#